data_AF-A0A4Z0AVY2-F1
#
_entry.id   AF-A0A4Z0AVY2-F1
#
_cell.length_a   1.000
_cell.length_b   1.000
_cell.length_c   1.000
_cell.angle_alpha   90.00
_cell.angle_beta   90.00
_cell.angle_gamma   90.00
#
_symmetry.space_group_name_H-M   'P 1'
#
loop_
_entity.id
_entity.type
_entity.pdbx_description
1 polymer ?
#
loop_
_entity_poly.entity_id
_entity_poly.type
_entity_poly.pdbx_seq_one_letter_code
_entity_poly.pdbx_strand_id
1 'polypeptide(L)'
;MSLIFEADLRRYIAAGLAHDISVLHTRDGWSLRIQLGAECVSLRRQRGGERTFKSLDKLAVFLTELGLEQLIVQLRNPSDQPLKASVTQ
;
A
#
# COMPACT_ATOMS: atom_id res chain seq x y z
N MET A 1 -6.68 15.90 3.40
CA MET A 1 -6.34 14.51 3.03
C MET A 1 -5.95 14.49 1.57
N SER A 2 -4.68 14.23 1.31
CA SER A 2 -4.12 14.19 -0.05
C SER A 2 -4.64 12.94 -0.77
N LEU A 3 -5.20 13.12 -1.97
CA LEU A 3 -5.58 12.01 -2.86
C LEU A 3 -4.40 11.72 -3.79
N ILE A 4 -3.95 10.47 -3.84
CA ILE A 4 -2.90 10.05 -4.78
C ILE A 4 -3.52 9.27 -5.92
N PHE A 5 -3.26 9.69 -7.16
CA PHE A 5 -3.50 8.90 -8.36
C PHE A 5 -2.19 8.31 -8.90
N GLU A 6 -2.30 7.42 -9.87
CA GLU A 6 -1.12 6.73 -10.44
C GLU A 6 -0.07 7.71 -10.98
N ALA A 7 -0.50 8.78 -11.66
CA ALA A 7 0.42 9.80 -12.18
C ALA A 7 1.17 10.55 -11.06
N ASP A 8 0.52 10.77 -9.91
CA ASP A 8 1.15 11.38 -8.74
C ASP A 8 2.15 10.42 -8.12
N LEU A 9 1.75 9.16 -7.95
CA LEU A 9 2.62 8.11 -7.41
C LEU A 9 3.90 7.96 -8.23
N ARG A 10 3.79 7.94 -9.57
CA ARG A 10 4.97 7.92 -10.47
C ARG A 10 5.90 9.11 -10.21
N ARG A 11 5.34 10.32 -10.07
CA ARG A 11 6.12 11.53 -9.78
C ARG A 11 6.77 11.47 -8.40
N TYR A 12 6.07 10.97 -7.38
CA TYR A 12 6.61 10.84 -6.03
C TYR A 12 7.71 9.79 -5.93
N ILE A 13 7.58 8.66 -6.62
CA ILE A 13 8.64 7.65 -6.71
C ILE A 13 9.88 8.25 -7.40
N ALA A 14 9.70 8.88 -8.57
CA ALA A 14 10.81 9.50 -9.31
C ALA A 14 11.52 10.62 -8.52
N ALA A 15 10.80 11.33 -7.66
CA ALA A 15 11.34 12.37 -6.80
C ALA A 15 11.90 11.85 -5.45
N GLY A 16 11.84 10.55 -5.17
CA GLY A 16 12.27 9.96 -3.89
C GLY A 16 11.38 10.35 -2.70
N LEU A 17 10.13 10.76 -2.93
CA LEU A 17 9.20 11.21 -1.89
C LEU A 17 8.32 10.08 -1.33
N ALA A 18 8.16 8.99 -2.08
CA ALA A 18 7.51 7.77 -1.61
C ALA A 18 8.53 6.90 -0.89
N HIS A 19 8.54 6.97 0.44
CA HIS A 19 9.58 6.32 1.26
C HIS A 19 9.25 4.86 1.58
N ASP A 20 7.96 4.55 1.70
CA ASP A 20 7.49 3.19 1.95
C ASP A 20 6.19 2.94 1.19
N ILE A 21 6.10 1.77 0.56
CA ILE A 21 4.93 1.30 -0.18
C ILE A 21 4.63 -0.10 0.33
N SER A 22 3.57 -0.20 1.13
CA SER A 22 3.08 -1.47 1.64
C SER A 22 1.82 -1.91 0.93
N VAL A 23 1.60 -3.22 0.91
CA VAL A 23 0.43 -3.84 0.32
C VAL A 23 -0.48 -4.34 1.44
N LEU A 24 -1.77 -3.99 1.36
CA LEU A 24 -2.79 -4.49 2.27
C LEU A 24 -3.78 -5.39 1.52
N HIS A 25 -3.98 -6.60 2.04
CA HIS A 25 -5.07 -7.46 1.61
C HIS A 25 -6.38 -6.99 2.27
N THR A 26 -7.40 -6.81 1.46
CA THR A 26 -8.75 -6.37 1.84
C THR A 26 -9.76 -7.41 1.37
N ARG A 27 -11.04 -7.24 1.75
CA ARG A 27 -12.13 -8.09 1.25
C ARG A 27 -12.22 -8.10 -0.29
N ASP A 28 -11.87 -6.98 -0.93
CA ASP A 28 -12.08 -6.77 -2.37
C ASP A 28 -10.84 -7.07 -3.23
N GLY A 29 -9.73 -7.42 -2.59
CA GLY A 29 -8.43 -7.70 -3.21
C GLY A 29 -7.28 -6.98 -2.50
N TRP A 30 -6.26 -6.58 -3.27
CA TRP A 30 -5.03 -5.98 -2.76
C TRP A 30 -5.03 -4.47 -3.00
N SER A 31 -4.61 -3.70 -2.01
CA SER A 31 -4.53 -2.23 -2.06
C SER A 31 -3.13 -1.76 -1.68
N LEU A 32 -2.77 -0.56 -2.13
CA LEU A 32 -1.50 0.07 -1.80
C LEU A 32 -1.67 1.12 -0.71
N ARG A 33 -0.75 1.09 0.26
CA ARG A 33 -0.56 2.08 1.30
C ARG A 33 0.80 2.74 1.10
N ILE A 34 0.78 4.04 0.85
CA ILE A 34 1.96 4.81 0.47
C ILE A 34 2.25 5.79 1.60
N GLN A 35 3.48 5.75 2.12
CA GLN A 35 3.96 6.70 3.11
C GLN A 35 4.55 7.92 2.41
N LEU A 36 3.91 9.08 2.58
CA LEU A 36 4.38 10.38 2.13
C LEU A 36 4.61 11.29 3.34
N GLY A 37 5.88 11.45 3.75
CA GLY A 37 6.21 12.20 4.96
C GLY A 37 5.55 11.56 6.19
N ALA A 38 4.68 12.30 6.88
CA ALA A 38 3.93 11.80 8.03
C ALA A 38 2.58 11.15 7.67
N GLU A 39 2.13 11.24 6.41
CA GLU A 39 0.83 10.72 5.99
C GLU A 39 0.95 9.33 5.35
N CYS A 40 0.09 8.40 5.76
CA CYS A 40 -0.10 7.12 5.08
C CYS A 40 -1.42 7.16 4.30
N VAL A 41 -1.32 7.12 2.96
CA VAL A 41 -2.46 7.31 2.07
C VAL A 41 -2.64 6.15 1.11
N SER A 42 -3.85 6.00 0.58
CA SER A 42 -4.18 4.94 -0.37
C SER A 42 -4.18 5.44 -1.81
N LEU A 43 -3.77 4.58 -2.73
CA LEU A 43 -3.86 4.86 -4.17
C LEU A 43 -5.33 4.91 -4.60
N ARG A 44 -5.71 5.91 -5.40
CA ARG A 44 -7.10 6.11 -5.88
C ARG A 44 -7.23 5.78 -7.35
N ARG A 45 -8.44 5.40 -7.76
CA ARG A 45 -8.81 5.32 -9.18
C ARG A 45 -9.15 6.71 -9.68
N GLN A 46 -8.91 6.99 -10.96
CA GLN A 46 -9.28 8.28 -11.58
C GLN A 46 -10.77 8.62 -11.44
N ARG A 47 -11.64 7.60 -11.48
CA ARG A 47 -13.11 7.77 -11.31
C ARG A 47 -13.56 7.75 -9.84
N GLY A 48 -12.63 7.90 -8.90
CA GLY A 48 -12.89 7.84 -7.47
C GLY A 48 -12.84 6.43 -6.88
N GLY A 49 -12.79 6.38 -5.55
CA GLY A 49 -12.59 5.14 -4.80
C GLY A 49 -11.13 4.69 -4.72
N GLU A 50 -10.87 3.75 -3.82
CA GLU A 50 -9.55 3.15 -3.64
C GLU A 50 -9.23 2.19 -4.78
N ARG A 51 -7.98 2.22 -5.24
CA ARG A 51 -7.52 1.28 -6.26
C ARG A 51 -7.24 -0.06 -5.60
N THR A 52 -8.01 -1.06 -6.01
CA THR A 52 -7.89 -2.44 -5.55
C THR A 52 -7.57 -3.35 -6.73
N PHE A 53 -6.61 -4.25 -6.54
CA PHE A 53 -6.15 -5.24 -7.51
C PHE A 53 -6.73 -6.60 -7.15
N LYS A 54 -7.32 -7.31 -8.12
CA LYS A 54 -8.01 -8.58 -7.86
C LYS A 54 -7.09 -9.76 -7.57
N SER A 55 -5.81 -9.67 -7.90
CA SER A 55 -4.79 -10.68 -7.59
C SER A 55 -3.46 -10.01 -7.28
N LEU A 56 -2.57 -10.75 -6.61
CA LEU A 56 -1.21 -10.30 -6.32
C LEU A 56 -0.41 -10.12 -7.62
N ASP A 57 -0.61 -10.99 -8.63
CA ASP A 57 0.07 -10.88 -9.92
C ASP A 57 -0.23 -9.55 -10.63
N LYS A 58 -1.50 -9.13 -10.63
CA LYS A 58 -1.89 -7.84 -11.23
C LYS A 58 -1.28 -6.65 -10.49
N LEU A 59 -1.11 -6.79 -9.18
CA LEU A 59 -0.42 -5.79 -8.39
C LEU A 59 1.08 -5.76 -8.70
N ALA A 60 1.71 -6.94 -8.79
CA ALA A 60 3.14 -7.05 -9.10
C ALA A 60 3.46 -6.41 -10.46
N VAL A 61 2.69 -6.75 -11.50
CA VAL A 61 2.82 -6.11 -12.83
C VAL A 61 2.73 -4.59 -12.74
N PHE A 62 1.72 -4.08 -12.01
CA PHE A 62 1.56 -2.65 -11.82
C PHE A 62 2.76 -1.99 -11.12
N LEU A 63 3.30 -2.61 -10.08
CA LEU A 63 4.46 -2.08 -9.36
C LEU A 63 5.73 -2.11 -10.24
N THR A 64 5.92 -3.17 -11.03
CA THR A 64 7.01 -3.24 -12.01
C THR A 64 6.88 -2.15 -13.06
N GLU A 65 5.68 -1.87 -13.57
CA GLU A 65 5.43 -0.75 -14.49
C GLU A 65 5.69 0.62 -13.87
N LEU A 66 5.63 0.75 -12.54
CA LEU A 66 6.02 1.97 -11.81
C LEU A 66 7.54 2.13 -11.65
N GLY A 67 8.34 1.15 -12.08
CA GLY A 67 9.78 1.13 -11.89
C GLY A 67 10.22 0.61 -10.52
N LEU A 68 9.32 -0.05 -9.78
CA LEU A 68 9.67 -0.71 -8.52
C LEU A 68 10.14 -2.13 -8.83
N GLU A 69 11.41 -2.41 -8.51
CA GLU A 69 12.07 -3.65 -8.88
C GLU A 69 11.82 -4.81 -7.91
N GLN A 70 11.47 -4.50 -6.65
CA GLN A 70 11.29 -5.49 -5.60
C GLN A 70 9.96 -5.29 -4.87
N LEU A 71 9.23 -6.40 -4.70
CA LEU A 71 8.05 -6.47 -3.85
C LEU A 71 8.32 -7.49 -2.74
N ILE A 72 8.35 -7.00 -1.49
CA ILE A 72 8.48 -7.86 -0.31
C ILE A 72 7.09 -8.04 0.30
N VAL A 73 6.57 -9.28 0.26
CA VAL A 73 5.29 -9.61 0.87
C VAL A 73 5.53 -10.17 2.28
N GLN A 74 5.12 -9.42 3.30
CA GLN A 74 5.11 -9.90 4.68
C GLN A 74 3.75 -10.52 4.99
N LEU A 75 3.70 -11.84 5.09
CA LEU A 75 2.52 -12.55 5.57
C LEU A 75 2.54 -12.57 7.09
N ARG A 76 1.56 -11.93 7.73
CA ARG A 76 1.33 -12.03 9.18
C ARG A 76 0.11 -12.92 9.41
N ASN A 77 0.24 -13.92 10.27
CA ASN A 77 -0.92 -14.64 10.76
C ASN A 77 -1.64 -13.71 11.76
N PRO A 78 -2.97 -13.49 11.65
CA PRO A 78 -3.72 -12.73 12.66
C PRO A 78 -3.53 -13.30 14.08
N SER A 79 -3.23 -14.59 14.17
CA SER A 79 -2.91 -15.32 15.40
C SER A 79 -1.59 -14.91 16.06
N ASP A 80 -0.69 -14.24 15.31
CA ASP A 80 0.64 -13.82 15.78
C ASP A 80 0.61 -12.43 16.43
N GLN A 81 -0.56 -11.84 16.68
CA GLN A 81 -0.61 -10.65 17.51
C GLN A 81 -0.15 -11.02 18.93
N PRO A 82 0.87 -10.36 19.49
CA PRO A 82 1.15 -10.50 20.91
C PRO A 82 -0.12 -10.08 21.64
N LEU A 83 -0.72 -11.03 22.38
CA LEU A 83 -1.77 -10.74 23.36
C LEU A 83 -1.31 -9.50 24.10
N LYS A 84 -2.04 -8.38 23.93
CA LYS A 84 -1.88 -7.22 24.80
C LYS A 84 -2.03 -7.77 26.20
N ALA A 85 -0.92 -7.87 26.94
CA ALA A 85 -0.98 -8.12 28.36
C ALA A 85 -1.87 -7.02 28.91
N SER A 86 -3.07 -7.40 29.32
CA SER A 86 -3.97 -6.53 30.06
C SER A 86 -3.21 -6.13 31.32
N VAL A 87 -2.61 -4.94 31.30
CA VAL A 87 -2.11 -4.31 32.51
C VAL A 87 -3.35 -3.85 33.26
N THR A 88 -3.79 -4.67 34.20
CA THR A 88 -4.73 -4.29 35.23
C THR A 88 -4.05 -3.23 36.10
N GLN A 89 -4.62 -2.02 36.13
CA GLN A 89 -4.45 -1.07 37.22
C GLN A 89 -5.82 -0.81 37.84
#